data_AF-A0A956XTM7-F1
#
_entry.id   AF-A0A956XTM7-F1
#
_cell.length_a   1.000
_cell.length_b   1.000
_cell.length_c   1.000
_cell.angle_alpha   90.00
_cell.angle_beta   90.00
_cell.angle_gamma   90.00
#
_symmetry.space_group_name_H-M   'P 1'
#
loop_
_entity.id
_entity.type
_entity.pdbx_description
1 polymer ?
#
loop_
_entity_poly.entity_id
_entity_poly.type
_entity_poly.pdbx_seq_one_letter_code
_entity_poly.pdbx_strand_id
1 'polypeptide(L)'
;MFSIGEISQQTGVSTQTIRYYERIALLPEPCRANNGYRVYDETDTERLQFVNRARQLDFALDDIAEILAFRERNEAPCSVVMDMMAQQINEIDKRIADLIRLREELAQLHRIGLTMPEDIEMKHCVCHLIKTGIQNEERANE
;
A
#
# COMPACT_ATOMS: atom_id res chain seq x y z
N MET A 1 10.29 -4.83 30.01
CA MET A 1 9.58 -3.55 29.90
C MET A 1 10.46 -2.58 29.12
N PHE A 2 9.90 -1.93 28.12
CA PHE A 2 10.59 -1.05 27.18
C PHE A 2 9.89 0.32 27.14
N SER A 3 10.65 1.38 26.94
CA SER A 3 10.14 2.70 26.59
C SER A 3 9.68 2.75 25.13
N ILE A 4 8.95 3.81 24.76
CA ILE A 4 8.52 3.99 23.37
C ILE A 4 9.70 4.13 22.39
N GLY A 5 10.83 4.65 22.85
CA GLY A 5 12.05 4.78 22.02
C GLY A 5 12.69 3.42 21.77
N GLU A 6 12.77 2.56 22.79
CA GLU A 6 13.35 1.23 22.69
C GLU A 6 12.51 0.32 21.78
N ILE A 7 11.19 0.28 21.97
CA ILE A 7 10.31 -0.53 21.12
C ILE A 7 10.26 0.01 19.68
N SER A 8 10.38 1.32 19.49
CA SER A 8 10.51 1.93 18.15
C SER A 8 11.76 1.42 17.43
N GLN A 9 12.90 1.37 18.12
CA GLN A 9 14.15 0.86 17.56
C GLN A 9 14.09 -0.65 17.28
N GLN A 10 13.48 -1.44 18.17
CA GLN A 10 13.36 -2.90 18.00
C GLN A 10 12.41 -3.29 16.87
N THR A 11 11.32 -2.55 16.68
CA THR A 11 10.26 -2.90 15.71
C THR A 11 10.43 -2.20 14.37
N GLY A 12 11.27 -1.16 14.30
CA GLY A 12 11.39 -0.26 13.15
C GLY A 12 10.17 0.63 12.94
N VAL A 13 9.20 0.63 13.86
CA VAL A 13 7.99 1.45 13.79
C VAL A 13 8.28 2.79 14.47
N SER A 14 7.96 3.90 13.81
CA SER A 14 8.21 5.23 14.40
C SER A 14 7.40 5.44 15.68
N THR A 15 7.92 6.23 16.63
CA THR A 15 7.19 6.58 17.86
C THR A 15 5.84 7.25 17.58
N GLN A 16 5.73 8.02 16.49
CA GLN A 16 4.46 8.61 16.04
C GLN A 16 3.47 7.55 15.56
N THR A 17 3.95 6.55 14.83
CA THR A 17 3.13 5.43 14.35
C THR A 17 2.68 4.55 15.51
N ILE A 18 3.53 4.30 16.51
CA ILE A 18 3.16 3.55 17.73
C ILE A 18 1.99 4.27 18.44
N ARG A 19 2.11 5.59 18.67
CA ARG A 19 1.02 6.40 19.25
C ARG A 19 -0.25 6.42 18.39
N TYR A 20 -0.10 6.33 17.08
CA TYR A 20 -1.24 6.20 16.18
C TYR A 20 -1.94 4.86 16.38
N TYR A 21 -1.19 3.76 16.46
CA TYR A 21 -1.74 2.43 16.73
C TYR A 21 -2.40 2.31 18.11
N GLU A 22 -1.85 2.97 19.15
CA GLU A 22 -2.54 3.12 20.45
C GLU A 22 -3.91 3.80 20.28
N ARG A 23 -3.96 4.92 19.55
CA ARG A 23 -5.18 5.73 19.38
C ARG A 23 -6.29 5.03 18.61
N ILE A 24 -5.95 4.16 17.67
CA ILE A 24 -6.93 3.35 16.93
C ILE A 24 -7.18 1.99 17.60
N ALA A 25 -6.68 1.78 18.82
CA ALA A 25 -6.77 0.53 19.58
C ALA A 25 -6.17 -0.71 18.87
N LEU A 26 -5.28 -0.50 17.89
CA LEU A 26 -4.53 -1.58 17.25
C LEU A 26 -3.39 -2.07 18.15
N LEU A 27 -2.88 -1.21 19.02
CA LEU A 27 -2.02 -1.55 20.16
C LEU A 27 -2.79 -1.25 21.45
N PRO A 28 -2.79 -2.12 22.46
CA PRO A 28 -3.45 -1.83 23.74
C PRO A 28 -2.84 -0.58 24.39
N GLU A 29 -3.61 0.08 25.27
CA GLU A 29 -3.09 1.23 26.00
C GLU A 29 -1.93 0.77 26.91
N PRO A 30 -0.75 1.38 26.79
CA PRO A 30 0.43 0.90 27.50
C PRO A 30 0.32 1.19 28.99
N CYS A 31 0.89 0.27 29.78
CA CYS A 31 1.10 0.48 31.19
C CYS A 31 1.94 1.75 31.43
N ARG A 32 1.78 2.35 32.61
CA ARG A 32 2.61 3.47 33.04
C ARG A 32 3.51 3.03 34.19
N ALA A 33 4.79 3.32 34.08
CA ALA A 33 5.73 3.14 35.18
C ALA A 33 5.49 4.17 36.29
N ASN A 34 6.10 3.96 37.46
CA ASN A 34 5.97 4.83 38.65
C ASN A 34 6.34 6.30 38.39
N ASN A 35 7.15 6.56 37.37
CA ASN A 35 7.56 7.89 36.92
C ASN A 35 6.60 8.51 35.89
N GLY A 36 5.47 7.85 35.59
CA GLY A 36 4.42 8.31 34.68
C GLY A 36 4.66 8.03 33.20
N TYR A 37 5.81 7.45 32.84
CA TYR A 37 6.16 7.15 31.44
C TYR A 37 5.48 5.86 30.96
N ARG A 38 5.13 5.82 29.67
CA ARG A 38 4.60 4.61 29.00
C ARG A 38 5.68 3.53 28.98
N VAL A 39 5.27 2.31 29.35
CA VAL A 39 6.09 1.10 29.27
C VAL A 39 5.34 0.04 28.49
N TYR A 40 6.09 -0.67 27.66
CA TYR A 40 5.65 -1.75 26.80
C TYR A 40 6.30 -3.05 27.24
N ASP A 41 5.67 -4.18 27.01
CA ASP A 41 6.26 -5.49 27.25
C ASP A 41 6.66 -6.20 25.95
N GLU A 42 7.06 -7.46 26.05
CA GLU A 42 7.45 -8.25 24.88
C GLU A 42 6.25 -8.56 23.97
N THR A 43 5.04 -8.67 24.53
CA THR A 43 3.82 -8.92 23.76
C THR A 43 3.45 -7.73 22.89
N ASP A 44 3.66 -6.51 23.39
CA ASP A 44 3.53 -5.28 22.61
C ASP A 44 4.54 -5.26 21.45
N THR A 45 5.78 -5.69 21.68
CA THR A 45 6.83 -5.76 20.66
C THR A 45 6.47 -6.75 19.56
N GLU A 46 6.06 -7.97 19.92
CA GLU A 46 5.61 -8.99 18.96
C GLU A 46 4.41 -8.51 18.14
N ARG A 47 3.45 -7.86 18.79
CA ARG A 47 2.28 -7.28 18.14
C ARG A 47 2.68 -6.20 17.14
N LEU A 48 3.56 -5.28 17.50
CA LEU A 48 4.05 -4.23 16.59
C LEU A 48 4.85 -4.81 15.41
N GLN A 49 5.66 -5.85 15.63
CA GLN A 49 6.36 -6.53 14.54
C GLN A 49 5.38 -7.17 13.56
N PHE A 50 4.33 -7.83 14.07
CA PHE A 50 3.27 -8.39 13.24
C PHE A 50 2.55 -7.31 12.42
N VAL A 51 2.10 -6.23 13.07
CA VAL A 51 1.42 -5.11 12.41
C VAL A 51 2.32 -4.49 11.34
N ASN A 52 3.60 -4.25 11.65
CA ASN A 52 4.55 -3.69 10.69
C ASN A 52 4.73 -4.60 9.47
N ARG A 53 4.88 -5.91 9.69
CA ARG A 53 5.03 -6.87 8.59
C ARG A 53 3.77 -6.96 7.73
N ALA A 54 2.59 -6.96 8.35
CA ALA A 54 1.32 -6.99 7.65
C ALA A 54 1.10 -5.73 6.79
N ARG A 55 1.47 -4.54 7.31
CA ARG A 55 1.45 -3.29 6.53
C ARG A 55 2.44 -3.27 5.38
N GLN A 56 3.59 -3.93 5.49
CA GLN A 56 4.53 -4.10 4.37
C GLN A 56 3.99 -5.03 3.28
N LEU A 57 3.04 -5.90 3.60
CA LEU A 57 2.29 -6.71 2.64
C LEU A 57 1.04 -5.98 2.10
N ASP A 58 0.89 -4.70 2.47
CA ASP A 58 -0.17 -3.80 2.04
C ASP A 58 -1.58 -4.21 2.52
N PHE A 59 -1.67 -4.99 3.60
CA PHE A 59 -2.95 -5.25 4.27
C PHE A 59 -3.52 -3.98 4.92
N ALA A 60 -4.84 -3.82 4.88
CA ALA A 60 -5.51 -2.70 5.53
C ALA A 60 -5.38 -2.81 7.06
N LEU A 61 -5.44 -1.68 7.76
CA LEU A 61 -5.38 -1.69 9.23
C LEU A 61 -6.56 -2.42 9.85
N ASP A 62 -7.73 -2.37 9.20
CA ASP A 62 -8.94 -3.07 9.64
C ASP A 62 -8.77 -4.60 9.54
N ASP A 63 -8.16 -5.10 8.46
CA ASP A 63 -7.81 -6.51 8.29
C ASP A 63 -6.85 -6.98 9.40
N ILE A 64 -5.85 -6.16 9.69
CA ILE A 64 -4.87 -6.45 10.74
C ILE A 64 -5.55 -6.49 12.11
N ALA A 65 -6.49 -5.57 12.38
CA ALA A 65 -7.26 -5.56 13.62
C ALA A 65 -8.10 -6.83 13.77
N GLU A 66 -8.72 -7.31 12.69
CA GLU A 66 -9.47 -8.57 12.69
C GLU A 66 -8.58 -9.76 13.04
N ILE A 67 -7.40 -9.88 12.42
CA ILE A 67 -6.46 -10.97 12.72
C ILE A 67 -6.01 -10.94 14.19
N LEU A 68 -5.76 -9.74 14.73
CA LEU A 68 -5.39 -9.57 16.13
C LEU A 68 -6.53 -9.95 17.07
N ALA A 69 -7.78 -9.65 16.73
CA ALA A 69 -8.95 -10.05 17.50
C ALA A 69 -9.13 -11.57 17.58
N PHE A 70 -8.83 -12.31 16.51
CA PHE A 70 -8.80 -13.79 16.54
C PHE A 70 -7.73 -14.31 17.51
N ARG A 71 -6.52 -13.74 17.50
CA ARG A 71 -5.45 -14.12 18.44
C ARG A 71 -5.85 -13.86 19.89
N GLU A 72 -6.50 -12.73 20.17
CA GLU A 72 -6.98 -12.39 21.52
C GLU A 72 -8.03 -13.41 22.04
N ARG A 73 -8.78 -14.05 21.14
CA ARG A 73 -9.72 -15.14 21.47
C ARG A 73 -9.08 -16.54 21.51
N ASN A 74 -7.76 -16.65 21.31
CA ASN A 74 -7.04 -17.93 21.13
C ASN A 74 -7.58 -18.77 19.96
N GLU A 75 -8.14 -18.12 18.94
CA GLU A 75 -8.60 -18.77 17.71
C GLU A 75 -7.51 -18.70 16.64
N ALA A 76 -7.38 -19.73 15.82
CA ALA A 76 -6.44 -19.73 14.70
C ALA A 76 -7.04 -18.95 13.52
N PRO A 77 -6.49 -17.79 13.12
CA PRO A 77 -7.03 -16.98 12.03
C PRO A 77 -6.60 -17.50 10.64
N CYS A 78 -6.08 -18.72 10.54
CA CYS A 78 -5.37 -19.19 9.34
C CYS A 78 -6.23 -19.10 8.07
N SER A 79 -7.51 -19.47 8.13
CA SER A 79 -8.41 -19.35 6.97
C SER A 79 -8.62 -17.89 6.56
N VAL A 80 -8.91 -17.01 7.55
CA VAL A 80 -9.12 -15.58 7.32
C VAL A 80 -7.88 -14.93 6.71
N VAL A 81 -6.70 -15.24 7.24
CA VAL A 81 -5.42 -14.73 6.72
C VAL A 81 -5.16 -15.23 5.30
N MET A 82 -5.49 -16.49 4.99
CA MET A 82 -5.35 -17.05 3.63
C MET A 82 -6.30 -16.36 2.64
N ASP A 83 -7.54 -16.08 3.05
CA ASP A 83 -8.52 -15.37 2.22
C ASP A 83 -8.08 -13.93 1.96
N MET A 84 -7.60 -13.23 3.00
CA MET A 84 -7.01 -11.88 2.88
C MET A 84 -5.80 -11.87 1.94
N MET A 85 -4.90 -12.85 2.05
CA MET A 85 -3.77 -13.00 1.12
C MET A 85 -4.25 -13.19 -0.32
N ALA A 86 -5.24 -14.06 -0.55
CA ALA A 86 -5.79 -14.29 -1.88
C ALA A 86 -6.43 -13.01 -2.46
N GLN A 87 -7.15 -12.25 -1.64
CA GLN A 87 -7.72 -10.97 -2.05
C GLN A 87 -6.64 -9.95 -2.41
N GLN A 88 -5.58 -9.83 -1.59
CA GLN A 88 -4.48 -8.91 -1.87
C GLN A 88 -3.73 -9.27 -3.15
N ILE A 89 -3.50 -10.56 -3.41
CA ILE A 89 -2.92 -11.03 -4.67
C ILE A 89 -3.79 -10.60 -5.85
N ASN A 90 -5.11 -10.80 -5.77
CA ASN A 90 -6.04 -10.40 -6.84
C ASN A 90 -6.01 -8.88 -7.09
N GLU A 91 -5.95 -8.06 -6.04
CA GLU A 91 -5.84 -6.60 -6.20
C GLU A 91 -4.50 -6.17 -6.81
N ILE A 92 -3.41 -6.82 -6.43
CA ILE A 92 -2.09 -6.61 -7.05
C ILE A 92 -2.13 -6.98 -8.53
N ASP A 93 -2.71 -8.13 -8.88
CA ASP A 93 -2.80 -8.60 -10.27
C ASP A 93 -3.62 -7.66 -11.15
N LYS A 94 -4.74 -7.13 -10.63
CA LYS A 94 -5.51 -6.08 -11.32
C LYS A 94 -4.67 -4.83 -11.57
N ARG A 95 -3.96 -4.36 -10.54
CA ARG A 95 -3.10 -3.18 -10.65
C ARG A 95 -1.95 -3.40 -11.63
N ILE A 96 -1.37 -4.60 -11.67
CA ILE A 96 -0.35 -4.98 -12.65
C ILE A 96 -0.95 -4.92 -14.06
N ALA A 97 -2.14 -5.49 -14.29
CA ALA A 97 -2.79 -5.47 -15.59
C ALA A 97 -3.06 -4.04 -16.07
N ASP A 98 -3.53 -3.15 -15.19
CA ASP A 98 -3.76 -1.75 -15.50
C ASP A 98 -2.45 -1.00 -15.79
N LEU A 99 -1.39 -1.24 -15.02
CA LEU A 99 -0.08 -0.65 -15.24
C LEU A 99 0.56 -1.12 -16.55
N ILE A 100 0.37 -2.39 -16.93
CA ILE A 100 0.82 -2.92 -18.22
C ILE A 100 0.08 -2.22 -19.36
N ARG A 101 -1.25 -2.10 -19.27
CA ARG A 101 -2.05 -1.41 -20.30
C ARG A 101 -1.62 0.06 -20.45
N LEU A 102 -1.46 0.77 -19.35
CA LEU A 102 -0.97 2.16 -19.36
C LEU A 102 0.42 2.26 -19.97
N ARG A 103 1.33 1.35 -19.63
CA ARG A 103 2.68 1.30 -20.22
C ARG A 103 2.62 1.11 -21.73
N GLU A 104 1.77 0.21 -22.21
CA GLU A 104 1.61 -0.07 -23.64
C GLU A 104 1.07 1.16 -24.39
N GLU A 105 0.07 1.83 -23.83
CA GLU A 105 -0.48 3.07 -24.39
C GLU A 105 0.60 4.17 -24.47
N LEU A 106 1.34 4.40 -23.38
CA LEU A 106 2.44 5.36 -23.35
C LEU A 106 3.55 5.00 -24.35
N ALA A 107 3.90 3.71 -24.48
CA ALA A 107 4.91 3.26 -25.42
C ALA A 107 4.47 3.46 -26.87
N GLN A 108 3.18 3.26 -27.17
CA GLN A 108 2.62 3.49 -28.50
C GLN A 108 2.59 4.99 -28.83
N LEU A 109 2.09 5.83 -27.92
CA LEU A 109 2.11 7.29 -28.07
C LEU A 109 3.53 7.82 -28.28
N HIS A 110 4.49 7.34 -27.49
CA HIS A 110 5.90 7.71 -27.64
C HIS A 110 6.45 7.31 -29.01
N ARG A 111 6.14 6.09 -29.50
CA ARG A 111 6.61 5.61 -30.81
C ARG A 111 6.05 6.47 -31.95
N ILE A 112 4.76 6.78 -31.93
CA ILE A 112 4.12 7.64 -32.95
C ILE A 112 4.74 9.04 -32.88
N GLY A 113 4.92 9.58 -31.68
CA GLY A 113 5.53 10.89 -31.47
C GLY A 113 6.94 11.01 -32.06
N LEU A 114 7.75 9.94 -32.02
CA LEU A 114 9.07 9.92 -32.66
C LEU A 114 9.05 9.95 -34.19
N THR A 115 7.93 9.55 -34.80
CA THR A 115 7.76 9.54 -36.27
C THR A 115 7.07 10.78 -36.82
N MET A 116 6.58 11.66 -35.94
CA MET A 116 5.94 12.91 -36.37
C MET A 116 6.98 13.93 -36.83
N PRO A 117 6.76 14.61 -37.97
CA PRO A 117 7.59 15.75 -38.35
C PRO A 117 7.46 16.87 -37.31
N GLU A 118 8.52 17.65 -37.13
CA GLU A 118 8.47 18.89 -36.33
C GLU A 118 7.65 19.95 -37.10
N ASP A 119 6.33 19.78 -37.15
CA ASP A 119 5.43 20.72 -37.80
C ASP A 119 5.13 21.92 -36.88
N ILE A 120 5.54 23.11 -37.33
CA ILE A 120 5.39 24.40 -36.65
C ILE A 120 3.91 24.77 -36.38
N GLU A 121 2.96 24.15 -37.10
CA GLU A 121 1.52 24.42 -36.97
C GLU A 121 0.84 23.75 -35.75
N MET A 122 1.55 22.93 -34.96
CA MET A 122 1.01 22.20 -33.78
C MET A 122 -0.20 21.27 -34.05
N LYS A 123 -0.60 21.05 -35.31
CA LYS A 123 -1.70 20.16 -35.69
C LYS A 123 -1.29 18.67 -35.71
N HIS A 124 0.00 18.38 -35.90
CA HIS A 124 0.59 17.04 -35.81
C HIS A 124 1.65 17.00 -34.70
N CYS A 125 1.21 17.29 -33.48
CA CYS A 125 2.07 17.33 -32.31
C CYS A 125 1.69 16.22 -31.32
N VAL A 126 2.67 15.69 -30.59
CA VAL A 126 2.48 14.71 -29.50
C VAL A 126 1.42 15.16 -28.49
N CYS A 127 1.33 16.47 -28.22
CA CYS A 127 0.30 17.05 -27.34
C CYS A 127 -1.14 16.81 -27.85
N HIS A 128 -1.33 16.73 -29.17
CA HIS A 128 -2.63 16.41 -29.78
C HIS A 128 -2.98 14.93 -29.61
N LEU A 129 -2.01 14.03 -29.76
CA LEU A 129 -2.19 12.58 -29.56
C LEU A 129 -2.58 12.25 -28.11
N ILE A 130 -1.95 12.90 -27.12
CA ILE A 130 -2.31 12.73 -25.71
C ILE A 130 -3.78 13.14 -25.46
N LYS A 131 -4.26 14.18 -26.14
CA LYS A 131 -5.64 14.69 -25.97
C LYS A 131 -6.70 13.82 -26.65
N THR A 132 -6.37 13.24 -27.80
CA THR A 132 -7.32 12.52 -28.66
C THR A 132 -7.29 11.01 -28.45
N GLY A 133 -6.22 10.48 -27.87
CA GLY A 133 -5.96 9.05 -27.81
C GLY A 133 -5.64 8.46 -29.18
N ILE A 134 -5.19 7.21 -29.21
CA ILE A 134 -4.76 6.54 -30.45
C ILE A 134 -5.95 6.15 -31.36
N GLN A 135 -7.20 6.30 -30.90
CA GLN A 135 -8.39 5.74 -31.56
C GLN A 135 -8.89 6.46 -32.84
N ASN A 136 -8.11 7.32 -33.50
CA ASN A 136 -8.62 8.11 -34.63
C ASN A 136 -7.71 8.18 -35.88
N GLU A 137 -6.92 7.14 -36.17
CA GLU A 137 -6.20 7.07 -37.47
C GLU A 137 -6.78 6.06 -38.47
N GLU A 138 -7.68 5.16 -38.07
CA GLU A 138 -8.26 4.15 -39.00
C GLU A 138 -9.50 4.62 -39.79
N ARG A 139 -9.96 5.87 -39.62
CA ARG A 139 -11.17 6.39 -40.31
C ARG A 139 -10.92 7.42 -41.41
N ALA A 140 -9.66 7.63 -41.81
CA ALA A 140 -9.30 8.64 -42.82
C ALA A 140 -8.94 8.08 -44.21
N ASN A 141 -9.22 6.80 -44.47
CA ASN A 141 -9.11 6.20 -45.81
C ASN A 141 -10.43 5.50 -46.20
N GLU A 142 -11.50 6.28 -46.29
CA GLU A 142 -12.69 6.01 -47.13
C GLU A 142 -13.07 7.27 -47.90
#